data_AF-A0A7V3CEW2-F1
#
_entry.id   AF-A0A7V3CEW2-F1
#
_cell.length_a   1.000
_cell.length_b   1.000
_cell.length_c   1.000
_cell.angle_alpha   90.00
_cell.angle_beta   90.00
_cell.angle_gamma   90.00
#
_symmetry.space_group_name_H-M   'P 1'
#
loop_
_entity.id
_entity.type
_entity.pdbx_description
1 polymer ?
#
loop_
_entity_poly.entity_id
_entity_poly.type
_entity_poly.pdbx_seq_one_letter_code
_entity_poly.pdbx_strand_id
1 'polypeptide(L)'
;MGSKSTARSRRASPSAGPFAGRYELLRPLGQGGGGTVFLARDLRRGGQEVALKILDRRRSKDPALAAAMQNEFAALALLRHRNLAQVHDFGVTHEEMFFSSEYVPGEDLLSAARGADLNTVFRLVVELLRALDYLHRRGVLHLDLKPENILVPKPEGGERGLKLIDFGLAEWKRRGVSGPGEFSGTPPYAAPELMLEQGAGPASDIYALGMLFHRLFAKEFPFPSQDPLAMMQAQVSGPPRRARGLNPALPEAFSDLLFKMVARDARERFASIPELLAAINAVLDENFSLRGAAAPAAVLEESDHFFRRPLLDRLAAELQASEARRLAIVGGPGMGKSRLLRRLKELLQLAGRHPLYFSDAEALNSAAAAAVPLSAGQAVLVDGAGAGLSLS
;
A
#
# COMPACT_ATOMS: atom_id res chain seq x y z
N MET A 1 -35.16 -22.22 30.71
CA MET A 1 -35.58 -22.16 29.29
C MET A 1 -35.54 -20.70 28.87
N GLY A 2 -34.65 -20.34 27.96
CA GLY A 2 -34.46 -18.96 27.50
C GLY A 2 -33.48 -18.97 26.34
N SER A 3 -34.03 -18.99 25.12
CA SER A 3 -33.31 -19.20 23.88
C SER A 3 -32.36 -18.03 23.57
N LYS A 4 -31.06 -18.32 23.49
CA LYS A 4 -30.07 -17.43 22.89
C LYS A 4 -30.27 -17.40 21.37
N SER A 5 -30.76 -16.26 20.86
CA SER A 5 -30.74 -15.92 19.44
C SER A 5 -29.28 -15.78 19.00
N THR A 6 -28.80 -16.75 18.24
CA THR A 6 -27.49 -16.70 17.59
C THR A 6 -27.65 -15.94 16.27
N ALA A 7 -27.06 -14.76 16.20
CA ALA A 7 -26.93 -14.01 14.94
C ALA A 7 -26.04 -14.83 14.00
N ARG A 8 -26.68 -15.60 13.10
CA ARG A 8 -26.01 -16.31 12.01
C ARG A 8 -25.27 -15.29 11.15
N SER A 9 -23.94 -15.39 11.18
CA SER A 9 -23.05 -14.88 10.13
C SER A 9 -23.63 -15.28 8.77
N ARG A 10 -24.05 -14.28 7.98
CA ARG A 10 -24.42 -14.46 6.58
C ARG A 10 -23.15 -14.90 5.85
N ARG A 11 -23.01 -16.21 5.61
CA ARG A 11 -22.21 -16.70 4.48
C ARG A 11 -22.73 -15.95 3.25
N ALA A 12 -21.91 -15.08 2.67
CA ALA A 12 -22.15 -14.59 1.33
C ALA A 12 -22.25 -15.84 0.43
N SER A 13 -23.45 -16.10 -0.09
CA SER A 13 -23.62 -17.07 -1.16
C SER A 13 -22.67 -16.64 -2.30
N PRO A 14 -21.78 -17.51 -2.81
CA PRO A 14 -20.96 -17.12 -3.93
C PRO A 14 -21.89 -16.84 -5.10
N SER A 15 -21.80 -15.64 -5.68
CA SER A 15 -22.26 -15.41 -7.04
C SER A 15 -21.70 -16.53 -7.92
N ALA A 16 -22.49 -17.07 -8.84
CA ALA A 16 -22.17 -18.28 -9.62
C ALA A 16 -20.99 -18.12 -10.63
N GLY A 17 -20.04 -17.22 -10.36
CA GLY A 17 -18.85 -16.95 -11.17
C GLY A 17 -17.88 -15.99 -10.48
N PRO A 18 -16.70 -15.75 -11.10
CA PRO A 18 -15.66 -14.89 -10.55
C PRO A 18 -16.15 -13.45 -10.30
N PHE A 19 -15.65 -12.82 -9.22
CA PHE A 19 -15.92 -11.41 -8.94
C PHE A 19 -15.41 -10.53 -10.09
N ALA A 20 -16.25 -9.57 -10.52
CA ALA A 20 -16.02 -8.75 -11.71
C ALA A 20 -15.68 -9.56 -12.98
N GLY A 21 -16.10 -10.84 -13.05
CA GLY A 21 -15.78 -11.76 -14.14
C GLY A 21 -14.29 -12.07 -14.29
N ARG A 22 -13.47 -11.76 -13.28
CA ARG A 22 -11.99 -11.86 -13.35
C ARG A 22 -11.34 -12.47 -12.11
N TYR A 23 -11.87 -12.18 -10.92
CA TYR A 23 -11.20 -12.55 -9.67
C TYR A 23 -11.93 -13.70 -8.98
N GLU A 24 -11.26 -14.84 -8.86
CA GLU A 24 -11.74 -15.93 -8.02
C GLU A 24 -11.42 -15.59 -6.56
N LEU A 25 -12.43 -15.28 -5.74
CA LEU A 25 -12.23 -14.95 -4.33
C LEU A 25 -11.91 -16.21 -3.52
N LEU A 26 -10.75 -16.24 -2.87
CA LEU A 26 -10.30 -17.40 -2.09
C LEU A 26 -10.69 -17.28 -0.61
N ARG A 27 -10.23 -16.22 0.07
CA ARG A 27 -10.50 -16.00 1.51
C ARG A 27 -10.33 -14.52 1.87
N PRO A 28 -11.02 -14.01 2.91
CA PRO A 28 -10.72 -12.68 3.44
C PRO A 28 -9.31 -12.63 4.05
N LEU A 29 -8.63 -11.50 3.83
CA LEU A 29 -7.36 -11.13 4.45
C LEU A 29 -7.57 -10.14 5.60
N GLY A 30 -8.56 -9.26 5.50
CA GLY A 30 -8.89 -8.29 6.53
C GLY A 30 -10.12 -7.45 6.19
N GLN A 31 -10.65 -6.74 7.18
CA GLN A 31 -11.78 -5.83 7.03
C GLN A 31 -11.49 -4.53 7.79
N GLY A 32 -11.76 -3.38 7.17
CA GLY A 32 -11.51 -2.08 7.78
C GLY A 32 -12.46 -0.97 7.31
N GLY A 33 -12.17 0.27 7.74
CA GLY A 33 -12.97 1.45 7.40
C GLY A 33 -13.12 1.70 5.90
N GLY A 34 -12.20 1.19 5.08
CA GLY A 34 -12.20 1.30 3.61
C GLY A 34 -12.70 0.08 2.84
N GLY A 35 -13.34 -0.91 3.48
CA GLY A 35 -13.87 -2.11 2.80
C GLY A 35 -13.24 -3.42 3.25
N THR A 36 -13.43 -4.48 2.46
CA THR A 36 -12.92 -5.83 2.76
C THR A 36 -11.83 -6.20 1.77
N VAL A 37 -10.71 -6.74 2.27
CA VAL A 37 -9.60 -7.22 1.45
C VAL A 37 -9.67 -8.74 1.37
N PHE A 38 -9.61 -9.29 0.17
CA PHE A 38 -9.61 -10.72 -0.11
C PHE A 38 -8.31 -11.14 -0.77
N LEU A 39 -7.85 -12.35 -0.45
CA LEU A 39 -6.96 -13.10 -1.32
C LEU A 39 -7.80 -13.60 -2.50
N ALA A 40 -7.37 -13.32 -3.71
CA ALA A 40 -8.06 -13.74 -4.93
C ALA A 40 -7.07 -14.24 -5.97
N ARG A 41 -7.51 -15.09 -6.90
CA ARG A 41 -6.75 -15.40 -8.13
C ARG A 41 -7.22 -14.51 -9.26
N ASP A 42 -6.27 -13.86 -9.91
CA ASP A 42 -6.52 -13.06 -11.11
C ASP A 42 -6.49 -13.97 -12.35
N LEU A 43 -7.67 -14.31 -12.87
CA LEU A 43 -7.81 -15.21 -14.02
C LEU A 43 -7.24 -14.62 -15.31
N ARG A 44 -7.02 -13.31 -15.38
CA ARG A 44 -6.34 -12.66 -16.54
C ARG A 44 -4.82 -12.64 -16.42
N ARG A 45 -4.26 -13.00 -15.26
CA ARG A 45 -2.81 -13.09 -15.01
C ARG A 45 -2.40 -14.53 -14.70
N GLY A 46 -2.92 -15.49 -15.47
CA GLY A 46 -2.59 -16.90 -15.29
C GLY A 46 -2.95 -17.47 -13.92
N GLY A 47 -3.92 -16.87 -13.21
CA GLY A 47 -4.33 -17.32 -11.88
C GLY A 47 -3.43 -16.85 -10.73
N GLN A 48 -2.56 -15.86 -10.96
CA GLN A 48 -1.72 -15.27 -9.93
C GLN A 48 -2.55 -14.79 -8.72
N GLU A 49 -2.06 -15.06 -7.52
CA GLU A 49 -2.67 -14.57 -6.28
C GLU A 49 -2.45 -13.06 -6.10
N VAL A 50 -3.52 -12.35 -5.74
CA VAL A 50 -3.57 -10.90 -5.53
C VAL A 50 -4.35 -10.55 -4.27
N ALA A 51 -4.02 -9.42 -3.66
CA ALA A 51 -4.84 -8.80 -2.62
C ALA A 51 -5.87 -7.87 -3.29
N LEU A 52 -7.15 -8.18 -3.14
CA LEU A 52 -8.27 -7.47 -3.75
C LEU A 52 -9.09 -6.75 -2.68
N LYS A 53 -9.01 -5.41 -2.65
CA LYS A 53 -9.82 -4.58 -1.77
C LYS A 53 -11.12 -4.20 -2.46
N ILE A 54 -12.25 -4.50 -1.84
CA ILE A 54 -13.61 -4.24 -2.35
C ILE A 54 -14.32 -3.28 -1.41
N LEU A 55 -14.87 -2.19 -1.96
CA LEU A 55 -15.77 -1.28 -1.24
C LEU A 55 -17.22 -1.66 -1.50
N ASP A 56 -17.95 -1.90 -0.41
CA ASP A 56 -19.36 -2.29 -0.45
C ASP A 56 -20.25 -1.23 -1.12
N ARG A 57 -21.37 -1.70 -1.70
CA ARG A 57 -22.33 -0.93 -2.50
C ARG A 57 -22.85 0.37 -1.87
N ARG A 58 -22.98 0.44 -0.54
CA ARG A 58 -23.45 1.66 0.13
C ARG A 58 -22.41 2.78 0.06
N ARG A 59 -21.13 2.43 0.12
CA ARG A 59 -20.01 3.37 0.10
C ARG A 59 -19.65 3.77 -1.32
N SER A 60 -19.75 2.85 -2.29
CA SER A 60 -19.51 3.17 -3.71
C SER A 60 -20.50 4.21 -4.26
N LYS A 61 -21.70 4.32 -3.70
CA LYS A 61 -22.71 5.34 -4.08
C LYS A 61 -22.49 6.70 -3.45
N ASP A 62 -21.63 6.82 -2.43
CA ASP A 62 -21.25 8.10 -1.87
C ASP A 62 -20.18 8.74 -2.78
N PRO A 63 -20.46 9.87 -3.45
CA PRO A 63 -19.52 10.50 -4.37
C PRO A 63 -18.18 10.87 -3.72
N ALA A 64 -18.19 11.20 -2.42
CA ALA A 64 -16.97 11.55 -1.70
C ALA A 64 -16.08 10.32 -1.48
N LEU A 65 -16.67 9.17 -1.09
CA LEU A 65 -15.94 7.92 -0.87
C LEU A 65 -15.45 7.31 -2.19
N ALA A 66 -16.28 7.39 -3.23
CA ALA A 66 -15.93 7.00 -4.59
C ALA A 66 -14.72 7.78 -5.12
N ALA A 67 -14.77 9.12 -5.07
CA ALA A 67 -13.68 9.98 -5.51
C ALA A 67 -12.41 9.74 -4.69
N ALA A 68 -12.54 9.53 -3.38
CA ALA A 68 -11.40 9.27 -2.52
C ALA A 68 -10.71 7.93 -2.84
N MET A 69 -11.45 6.87 -3.18
CA MET A 69 -10.86 5.61 -3.63
C MET A 69 -10.19 5.72 -5.02
N GLN A 70 -10.78 6.50 -5.93
CA GLN A 70 -10.17 6.79 -7.23
C GLN A 70 -8.86 7.58 -7.06
N ASN A 71 -8.85 8.60 -6.20
CA ASN A 71 -7.65 9.36 -5.86
C ASN A 71 -6.58 8.48 -5.19
N GLU A 72 -6.99 7.62 -4.25
CA GLU A 72 -6.13 6.62 -3.61
C GLU A 72 -5.46 5.75 -4.68
N PHE A 73 -6.23 5.09 -5.54
CA PHE A 73 -5.65 4.29 -6.61
C PHE A 73 -4.74 5.11 -7.53
N ALA A 74 -5.15 6.33 -7.92
CA ALA A 74 -4.37 7.18 -8.80
C ALA A 74 -3.00 7.55 -8.22
N ALA A 75 -2.94 7.79 -6.90
CA ALA A 75 -1.70 8.06 -6.17
C ALA A 75 -0.84 6.79 -6.05
N LEU A 76 -1.44 5.67 -5.63
CA LEU A 76 -0.73 4.41 -5.43
C LEU A 76 -0.20 3.81 -6.74
N ALA A 77 -0.95 3.98 -7.83
CA ALA A 77 -0.59 3.47 -9.15
C ALA A 77 0.69 4.10 -9.71
N LEU A 78 1.13 5.26 -9.21
CA LEU A 78 2.41 5.90 -9.57
C LEU A 78 3.60 5.41 -8.73
N LEU A 79 3.36 4.77 -7.59
CA LEU A 79 4.43 4.41 -6.66
C LEU A 79 5.09 3.10 -7.06
N ARG A 80 6.42 3.13 -7.23
CA ARG A 80 7.28 2.01 -7.59
C ARG A 80 8.48 1.98 -6.67
N HIS A 81 8.51 1.01 -5.75
CA HIS A 81 9.62 0.81 -4.84
C HIS A 81 9.64 -0.65 -4.39
N ARG A 82 10.84 -1.24 -4.25
CA ARG A 82 11.00 -2.66 -3.92
C ARG A 82 10.31 -3.05 -2.61
N ASN A 83 10.28 -2.13 -1.64
CA ASN A 83 9.70 -2.34 -0.31
C ASN A 83 8.25 -1.84 -0.20
N LEU A 84 7.59 -1.52 -1.31
CA LEU A 84 6.15 -1.25 -1.38
C LEU A 84 5.44 -2.38 -2.13
N ALA A 85 4.24 -2.73 -1.70
CA ALA A 85 3.38 -3.63 -2.47
C ALA A 85 2.81 -2.94 -3.70
N GLN A 86 2.92 -3.59 -4.85
CA GLN A 86 2.54 -2.98 -6.12
C GLN A 86 1.01 -2.99 -6.32
N VAL A 87 0.40 -1.82 -6.54
CA VAL A 87 -0.99 -1.75 -7.02
C VAL A 87 -1.05 -2.14 -8.51
N HIS A 88 -2.03 -2.96 -8.89
CA HIS A 88 -2.11 -3.60 -10.20
C HIS A 88 -3.23 -3.09 -11.11
N ASP A 89 -4.44 -3.00 -10.58
CA ASP A 89 -5.65 -2.71 -11.35
C ASP A 89 -6.72 -2.06 -10.46
N PHE A 90 -7.46 -1.13 -11.05
CA PHE A 90 -8.70 -0.58 -10.48
C PHE A 90 -9.88 -0.95 -11.35
N GLY A 91 -11.04 -1.12 -10.73
CA GLY A 91 -12.27 -1.35 -11.46
C GLY A 91 -13.52 -1.00 -10.68
N VAL A 92 -14.59 -0.79 -11.45
CA VAL A 92 -15.94 -0.53 -10.96
C VAL A 92 -16.86 -1.57 -11.60
N THR A 93 -17.62 -2.30 -10.77
CA THR A 93 -18.75 -3.13 -11.19
C THR A 93 -20.04 -2.29 -11.12
N HIS A 94 -21.20 -2.88 -11.46
CA HIS A 94 -22.48 -2.19 -11.28
C HIS A 94 -22.74 -1.76 -9.82
N GLU A 95 -22.15 -2.45 -8.84
CA GLU A 95 -22.44 -2.24 -7.43
C GLU A 95 -21.24 -1.78 -6.61
N GLU A 96 -20.02 -2.14 -6.99
CA GLU A 96 -18.85 -2.06 -6.10
C GLU A 96 -17.64 -1.49 -6.83
N MET A 97 -16.76 -0.84 -6.06
CA MET A 97 -15.44 -0.45 -6.54
C MET A 97 -14.40 -1.36 -5.93
N PHE A 98 -13.36 -1.67 -6.69
CA PHE A 98 -12.28 -2.51 -6.23
C PHE A 98 -10.95 -2.06 -6.79
N PHE A 99 -9.87 -2.40 -6.09
CA PHE A 99 -8.55 -2.45 -6.69
C PHE A 99 -7.82 -3.70 -6.23
N SER A 100 -6.92 -4.18 -7.09
CA SER A 100 -6.03 -5.30 -6.80
C SER A 100 -4.60 -4.80 -6.63
N SER A 101 -3.87 -5.48 -5.77
CA SER A 101 -2.47 -5.23 -5.45
C SER A 101 -1.72 -6.55 -5.25
N GLU A 102 -0.39 -6.44 -5.21
CA GLU A 102 0.51 -7.55 -4.91
C GLU A 102 0.09 -8.22 -3.60
N TYR A 103 -0.21 -9.53 -3.68
CA TYR A 103 -0.33 -10.33 -2.48
C TYR A 103 1.07 -10.68 -1.98
N VAL A 104 1.35 -10.35 -0.72
CA VAL A 104 2.63 -10.61 -0.10
C VAL A 104 2.47 -11.78 0.89
N PRO A 105 2.87 -13.01 0.52
CA PRO A 105 2.85 -14.13 1.44
C PRO A 105 3.98 -13.96 2.46
N GLY A 106 3.64 -13.88 3.74
CA GLY A 106 4.61 -13.64 4.78
C GLY A 106 3.99 -13.50 6.15
N GLU A 107 4.78 -13.04 7.10
CA GLU A 107 4.35 -12.68 8.45
C GLU A 107 4.58 -11.19 8.70
N ASP A 108 3.91 -10.62 9.70
CA ASP A 108 4.13 -9.23 10.09
C ASP A 108 5.53 -9.02 10.70
N LEU A 109 6.01 -7.78 10.69
CA LEU A 109 7.35 -7.44 11.20
C LEU A 109 7.62 -7.90 12.64
N LEU A 110 6.62 -7.82 13.55
CA LEU A 110 6.84 -8.24 14.93
C LEU A 110 6.96 -9.76 15.05
N SER A 111 6.18 -10.49 14.25
CA SER A 111 6.29 -11.95 14.14
C SER A 111 7.62 -12.37 13.53
N ALA A 112 8.03 -11.76 12.41
CA ALA A 112 9.32 -12.03 11.76
C ALA A 112 10.53 -11.72 12.64
N ALA A 113 10.43 -10.68 13.48
CA ALA A 113 11.48 -10.31 14.42
C ALA A 113 11.56 -11.24 15.64
N ARG A 114 10.57 -12.10 15.87
CA ARG A 114 10.56 -13.02 17.01
C ARG A 114 11.62 -14.11 16.81
N GLY A 115 12.69 -14.03 17.61
CA GLY A 115 13.80 -14.98 17.54
C GLY A 115 14.82 -14.66 16.43
N ALA A 116 14.63 -13.57 15.68
CA ALA A 116 15.65 -13.05 14.78
C ALA A 116 16.76 -12.35 15.57
N ASP A 117 17.99 -12.40 15.05
CA ASP A 117 19.10 -11.62 15.57
C ASP A 117 18.89 -10.11 15.31
N LEU A 118 19.55 -9.27 16.10
CA LEU A 118 19.40 -7.80 16.01
C LEU A 118 19.80 -7.25 14.64
N ASN A 119 20.79 -7.83 13.96
CA ASN A 119 21.21 -7.37 12.64
C ASN A 119 20.09 -7.60 11.62
N THR A 120 19.46 -8.78 11.64
CA THR A 120 18.26 -9.06 10.82
C THR A 120 17.14 -8.05 11.09
N VAL A 121 16.86 -7.74 12.37
CA VAL A 121 15.83 -6.77 12.74
C VAL A 121 16.17 -5.37 12.22
N PHE A 122 17.41 -4.90 12.38
CA PHE A 122 17.83 -3.59 11.88
C PHE A 122 17.83 -3.50 10.36
N ARG A 123 18.16 -4.58 9.63
CA ARG A 123 18.02 -4.60 8.16
C ARG A 123 16.58 -4.35 7.73
N LEU A 124 15.60 -5.03 8.34
CA LEU A 124 14.18 -4.81 8.06
C LEU A 124 13.75 -3.39 8.43
N VAL A 125 14.22 -2.84 9.55
CA VAL A 125 14.00 -1.44 9.93
C VAL A 125 14.50 -0.48 8.84
N VAL A 126 15.72 -0.68 8.34
CA VAL A 126 16.28 0.18 7.29
C VAL A 126 15.48 0.07 6.00
N GLU A 127 15.00 -1.11 5.62
CA GLU A 127 14.11 -1.27 4.47
C GLU A 127 12.77 -0.54 4.64
N LEU A 128 12.19 -0.57 5.83
CA LEU A 128 10.99 0.20 6.15
C LEU A 128 11.24 1.70 6.02
N LEU A 129 12.39 2.19 6.53
CA LEU A 129 12.78 3.59 6.39
C LEU A 129 12.98 3.98 4.91
N ARG A 130 13.55 3.10 4.07
CA ARG A 130 13.65 3.34 2.61
C ARG A 130 12.27 3.51 1.96
N ALA A 131 11.31 2.64 2.31
CA ALA A 131 9.94 2.75 1.82
C ALA A 131 9.29 4.09 2.22
N LEU A 132 9.47 4.50 3.48
CA LEU A 132 8.88 5.74 3.99
C LEU A 132 9.53 7.00 3.42
N ASP A 133 10.86 7.03 3.29
CA ASP A 133 11.56 8.14 2.61
C ASP A 133 11.08 8.28 1.16
N TYR A 134 10.92 7.14 0.45
CA TYR A 134 10.40 7.12 -0.90
C TYR A 134 8.99 7.75 -1.01
N LEU A 135 8.09 7.42 -0.07
CA LEU A 135 6.74 7.98 0.01
C LEU A 135 6.77 9.48 0.34
N HIS A 136 7.50 9.87 1.39
CA HIS A 136 7.55 11.25 1.90
C HIS A 136 8.10 12.22 0.85
N ARG A 137 9.14 11.82 0.09
CA ARG A 137 9.68 12.63 -1.02
C ARG A 137 8.69 12.88 -2.15
N ARG A 138 7.63 12.07 -2.25
CA ARG A 138 6.54 12.20 -3.23
C ARG A 138 5.29 12.84 -2.63
N GLY A 139 5.40 13.38 -1.41
CA GLY A 139 4.28 14.01 -0.71
C GLY A 139 3.22 13.02 -0.22
N VAL A 140 3.54 11.73 -0.17
CA VAL A 140 2.64 10.67 0.31
C VAL A 140 3.03 10.31 1.74
N LEU A 141 2.04 10.28 2.64
CA LEU A 141 2.18 9.83 4.02
C LEU A 141 1.48 8.49 4.19
N HIS A 142 1.99 7.62 5.08
CA HIS A 142 1.40 6.30 5.31
C HIS A 142 0.16 6.37 6.22
N LEU A 143 0.33 6.96 7.41
CA LEU A 143 -0.70 7.30 8.41
C LEU A 143 -1.51 6.15 9.02
N ASP A 144 -1.29 4.91 8.61
CA ASP A 144 -1.71 3.69 9.33
C ASP A 144 -0.56 2.69 9.49
N LEU A 145 0.62 3.17 9.92
CA LEU A 145 1.76 2.29 10.17
C LEU A 145 1.49 1.42 11.40
N LYS A 146 1.48 0.11 11.18
CA LYS A 146 1.28 -0.94 12.18
C LYS A 146 1.90 -2.26 11.68
N PRO A 147 2.20 -3.23 12.58
CA PRO A 147 2.83 -4.48 12.19
C PRO A 147 2.12 -5.18 11.04
N GLU A 148 0.79 -5.21 11.05
CA GLU A 148 -0.04 -5.90 10.06
C GLU A 148 0.14 -5.34 8.63
N ASN A 149 0.57 -4.09 8.52
CA ASN A 149 0.82 -3.43 7.23
C ASN A 149 2.28 -3.57 6.77
N ILE A 150 3.14 -4.25 7.55
CA ILE A 150 4.57 -4.40 7.29
C ILE A 150 4.88 -5.89 7.21
N LEU A 151 4.85 -6.41 5.98
CA LEU A 151 4.98 -7.84 5.73
C LEU A 151 6.43 -8.21 5.38
N VAL A 152 6.88 -9.31 5.96
CA VAL A 152 8.19 -9.91 5.70
C VAL A 152 7.94 -11.22 4.96
N PRO A 153 8.23 -11.28 3.64
CA PRO A 153 8.09 -12.51 2.89
C PRO A 153 8.98 -13.61 3.44
N LYS A 154 8.52 -14.86 3.31
CA LYS A 154 9.38 -16.01 3.62
C LYS A 154 10.53 -16.05 2.60
N PRO A 155 11.78 -16.29 3.03
CA PRO A 155 12.91 -16.34 2.11
C PRO A 155 12.82 -17.60 1.25
N GLU A 156 12.51 -17.45 -0.03
CA GLU A 156 12.72 -18.49 -1.05
C GLU A 156 14.15 -18.35 -1.60
N GLY A 157 15.13 -18.82 -0.83
CA GLY A 157 16.54 -18.90 -1.27
C GLY A 157 17.32 -17.58 -1.37
N GLY A 158 16.82 -16.48 -0.79
CA GLY A 158 17.49 -15.16 -0.77
C GLY A 158 17.33 -14.40 0.56
N GLU A 159 17.78 -13.13 0.59
CA GLU A 159 17.64 -12.25 1.76
C GLU A 159 16.17 -11.95 2.07
N ARG A 160 15.81 -11.93 3.37
CA ARG A 160 14.47 -11.51 3.83
C ARG A 160 14.29 -10.02 3.54
N GLY A 161 13.47 -9.71 2.55
CA GLY A 161 13.02 -8.35 2.28
C GLY A 161 11.81 -7.95 3.14
N LEU A 162 11.37 -6.71 2.96
CA LEU A 162 10.15 -6.16 3.56
C LEU A 162 9.25 -5.57 2.46
N LYS A 163 7.93 -5.69 2.65
CA LYS A 163 6.91 -5.05 1.84
C LYS A 163 5.94 -4.29 2.74
N LEU A 164 5.83 -2.99 2.53
CA LEU A 164 4.82 -2.14 3.12
C LEU A 164 3.54 -2.23 2.26
N ILE A 165 2.43 -2.57 2.88
CA ILE A 165 1.09 -2.65 2.26
C ILE A 165 0.20 -1.53 2.80
N ASP A 166 -0.97 -1.33 2.21
CA ASP A 166 -2.01 -0.41 2.70
C ASP A 166 -1.51 1.03 3.01
N PHE A 167 -0.51 1.48 2.26
CA PHE A 167 0.05 2.82 2.35
C PHE A 167 -0.83 3.85 1.62
N GLY A 168 -0.67 5.13 1.94
CA GLY A 168 -1.26 6.24 1.18
C GLY A 168 -2.70 6.61 1.54
N LEU A 169 -3.16 6.31 2.76
CA LEU A 169 -4.55 6.50 3.15
C LEU A 169 -4.75 7.46 4.31
N ALA A 170 -4.86 8.74 3.97
CA ALA A 170 -5.46 9.74 4.84
C ALA A 170 -6.16 10.90 4.12
N GLU A 171 -6.48 10.82 2.82
CA GLU A 171 -7.47 11.81 2.32
C GLU A 171 -8.82 11.66 3.04
N TRP A 172 -9.12 10.45 3.53
CA TRP A 172 -10.27 10.15 4.40
C TRP A 172 -10.09 10.70 5.83
N LYS A 173 -8.86 10.65 6.38
CA LYS A 173 -8.54 11.21 7.71
C LYS A 173 -8.38 12.75 7.68
N ARG A 174 -7.98 13.35 6.56
CA ARG A 174 -7.90 14.81 6.36
C ARG A 174 -9.27 15.49 6.31
N ARG A 175 -10.34 14.74 6.02
CA ARG A 175 -11.69 15.29 5.82
C ARG A 175 -12.68 14.99 6.94
N GLY A 176 -12.25 14.39 8.06
CA GLY A 176 -13.15 14.11 9.18
C GLY A 176 -14.39 13.30 8.75
N VAL A 177 -14.27 12.44 7.73
CA VAL A 177 -15.39 11.58 7.26
C VAL A 177 -15.47 10.34 8.15
N SER A 178 -15.49 10.59 9.44
CA SER A 178 -15.90 9.66 10.47
C SER A 178 -17.01 10.39 11.23
N GLY A 179 -18.08 9.70 11.60
CA GLY A 179 -19.11 10.36 12.41
C GLY A 179 -18.48 10.99 13.66
N PRO A 180 -19.11 12.01 14.28
CA PRO A 180 -18.64 12.56 15.55
C PRO A 180 -18.33 11.42 16.53
N GLY A 181 -17.06 11.23 16.90
CA GLY A 181 -16.61 10.19 17.83
C GLY A 181 -16.04 8.90 17.23
N GLU A 182 -15.94 8.75 15.90
CA GLU A 182 -15.30 7.58 15.28
C GLU A 182 -13.86 7.89 14.86
N PHE A 183 -12.86 7.35 15.55
CA PHE A 183 -11.46 7.41 15.10
C PHE A 183 -11.16 6.24 14.16
N SER A 184 -10.85 6.52 12.89
CA SER A 184 -10.65 5.48 11.85
C SER A 184 -9.22 4.91 11.78
N GLY A 185 -8.39 5.11 12.79
CA GLY A 185 -7.01 4.60 12.84
C GLY A 185 -6.84 3.43 13.81
N THR A 186 -5.68 2.79 13.76
CA THR A 186 -5.30 1.77 14.75
C THR A 186 -4.79 2.50 16.01
N PRO A 187 -5.58 2.62 17.10
CA PRO A 187 -5.33 3.60 18.16
C PRO A 187 -3.92 3.54 18.76
N PRO A 188 -3.33 2.35 19.02
CA PRO A 188 -2.00 2.26 19.61
C PRO A 188 -0.86 2.88 18.81
N TYR A 189 -1.01 3.10 17.51
CA TYR A 189 0.07 3.62 16.65
C TYR A 189 -0.19 5.06 16.17
N ALA A 190 -1.41 5.56 16.34
CA ALA A 190 -1.80 6.85 15.81
C ALA A 190 -1.12 8.01 16.56
N ALA A 191 -0.63 8.98 15.81
CA ALA A 191 -0.02 10.17 16.38
C ALA A 191 -1.06 11.10 17.04
N PRO A 192 -0.72 11.79 18.14
CA PRO A 192 -1.65 12.65 18.87
C PRO A 192 -2.30 13.73 18.00
N GLU A 193 -1.56 14.34 17.07
CA GLU A 193 -2.06 15.37 16.16
C GLU A 193 -3.16 14.85 15.21
N LEU A 194 -3.18 13.54 14.91
CA LEU A 194 -4.23 12.93 14.09
C LEU A 194 -5.53 12.75 14.90
N MET A 195 -5.41 12.45 16.19
CA MET A 195 -6.55 12.34 17.10
C MET A 195 -7.15 13.71 17.44
N LEU A 196 -6.31 14.75 17.42
CA LEU A 196 -6.68 16.14 17.67
C LEU A 196 -7.04 16.92 16.39
N GLU A 197 -7.04 16.26 15.23
CA GLU A 197 -7.33 16.87 13.92
C GLU A 197 -6.45 18.08 13.57
N GLN A 198 -5.21 18.12 14.08
CA GLN A 198 -4.25 19.23 13.90
C GLN A 198 -3.46 19.14 12.59
N GLY A 199 -3.80 18.18 11.73
CA GLY A 199 -3.12 17.91 10.47
C GLY A 199 -2.05 16.83 10.59
N ALA A 200 -1.73 16.22 9.44
CA ALA A 200 -0.78 15.13 9.33
C ALA A 200 0.50 15.59 8.62
N GLY A 201 1.65 15.05 9.03
CA GLY A 201 2.93 15.27 8.37
C GLY A 201 3.87 14.07 8.45
N PRO A 202 5.09 14.15 7.90
CA PRO A 202 6.12 13.10 8.05
C PRO A 202 6.37 12.68 9.50
N ALA A 203 6.31 13.65 10.43
CA ALA A 203 6.43 13.44 11.87
C ALA A 203 5.34 12.51 12.45
N SER A 204 4.16 12.42 11.82
CA SER A 204 3.09 11.51 12.22
C SER A 204 3.44 10.05 11.94
N ASP A 205 4.07 9.77 10.79
CA ASP A 205 4.60 8.42 10.48
C ASP A 205 5.78 8.07 11.39
N ILE A 206 6.63 9.05 11.72
CA ILE A 206 7.75 8.86 12.66
C ILE A 206 7.26 8.51 14.07
N TYR A 207 6.15 9.09 14.52
CA TYR A 207 5.52 8.69 15.78
C TYR A 207 5.05 7.24 15.75
N ALA A 208 4.36 6.84 14.67
CA ALA A 208 3.90 5.46 14.52
C ALA A 208 5.07 4.46 14.47
N LEU A 209 6.17 4.82 13.79
CA LEU A 209 7.44 4.08 13.86
C LEU A 209 7.97 4.00 15.30
N GLY A 210 7.90 5.09 16.07
CA GLY A 210 8.34 5.11 17.46
C GLY A 210 7.54 4.13 18.31
N MET A 211 6.21 4.08 18.15
CA MET A 211 5.34 3.11 18.81
C MET A 211 5.68 1.66 18.40
N LEU A 212 5.92 1.43 17.12
CA LEU A 212 6.35 0.13 16.59
C LEU A 212 7.72 -0.29 17.12
N PHE A 213 8.69 0.62 17.18
CA PHE A 213 10.04 0.34 17.65
C PHE A 213 10.07 0.04 19.15
N HIS A 214 9.21 0.70 19.96
CA HIS A 214 9.00 0.30 21.35
C HIS A 214 8.50 -1.16 21.43
N ARG A 215 7.51 -1.55 20.62
CA ARG A 215 7.05 -2.96 20.56
C ARG A 215 8.13 -3.93 20.09
N LEU A 216 9.00 -3.49 19.19
CA LEU A 216 10.06 -4.31 18.61
C LEU A 216 11.21 -4.54 19.61
N PHE A 217 11.70 -3.48 20.25
CA PHE A 217 12.92 -3.47 21.07
C PHE A 217 12.66 -3.49 22.58
N ALA A 218 11.60 -2.83 23.05
CA ALA A 218 11.19 -2.80 24.45
C ALA A 218 10.05 -3.78 24.77
N LYS A 219 9.47 -4.44 23.76
CA LYS A 219 8.36 -5.42 23.83
C LYS A 219 7.01 -4.87 24.31
N GLU A 220 7.00 -3.66 24.84
CA GLU A 220 5.80 -2.94 25.31
C GLU A 220 5.63 -1.59 24.60
N PHE A 221 4.44 -0.99 24.70
CA PHE A 221 4.21 0.39 24.28
C PHE A 221 4.71 1.38 25.35
N PRO A 222 5.12 2.61 24.96
CA PRO A 222 5.51 3.64 25.92
C PRO A 222 4.30 4.19 26.72
N PHE A 223 3.07 3.92 26.28
CA PHE A 223 1.82 4.28 26.95
C PHE A 223 1.04 3.00 27.28
N PRO A 224 1.24 2.40 28.47
CA PRO A 224 0.60 1.13 28.80
C PRO A 224 -0.85 1.35 29.21
N SER A 225 -1.76 0.75 28.45
CA SER A 225 -3.17 0.59 28.79
C SER A 225 -3.73 -0.62 28.07
N GLN A 226 -4.66 -1.34 28.70
CA GLN A 226 -5.46 -2.38 28.04
C GLN A 226 -6.74 -1.81 27.42
N ASP A 227 -7.17 -0.61 27.86
CA ASP A 227 -8.29 0.11 27.27
C ASP A 227 -7.78 1.04 26.15
N PRO A 228 -8.27 0.88 24.91
CA PRO A 228 -7.90 1.75 23.79
C PRO A 228 -8.18 3.23 24.05
N LEU A 229 -9.28 3.57 24.74
CA LEU A 229 -9.61 4.97 25.00
C LEU A 229 -8.63 5.60 25.99
N ALA A 230 -8.33 4.91 27.10
CA ALA A 230 -7.30 5.35 28.03
C ALA A 230 -5.90 5.42 27.38
N MET A 231 -5.59 4.52 26.42
CA MET A 231 -4.34 4.61 25.65
C MET A 231 -4.29 5.89 24.82
N MET A 232 -5.34 6.19 24.06
CA MET A 232 -5.43 7.43 23.27
C MET A 232 -5.30 8.68 24.17
N GLN A 233 -5.97 8.69 25.32
CA GLN A 233 -5.85 9.78 26.29
C GLN A 233 -4.41 9.94 26.82
N ALA A 234 -3.72 8.82 27.10
CA ALA A 234 -2.33 8.82 27.52
C ALA A 234 -1.39 9.31 26.40
N GLN A 235 -1.63 8.95 25.13
CA GLN A 235 -0.87 9.46 23.99
C GLN A 235 -1.06 10.98 23.81
N VAL A 236 -2.26 11.49 24.08
CA VAL A 236 -2.60 12.92 23.94
C VAL A 236 -2.10 13.76 25.11
N SER A 237 -2.08 13.24 26.33
CA SER A 237 -1.84 14.06 27.54
C SER A 237 -0.74 13.56 28.48
N GLY A 238 -0.35 12.29 28.39
CA GLY A 238 0.64 11.67 29.28
C GLY A 238 2.07 11.73 28.74
N PRO A 239 3.10 11.64 29.61
CA PRO A 239 4.47 11.46 29.16
C PRO A 239 4.72 10.00 28.72
N PRO A 240 5.44 9.75 27.62
CA PRO A 240 5.84 8.40 27.24
C PRO A 240 6.82 7.82 28.27
N ARG A 241 6.71 6.52 28.55
CA ARG A 241 7.75 5.80 29.32
C ARG A 241 9.01 5.65 28.46
N ARG A 242 10.18 5.86 29.07
CA ARG A 242 11.47 5.60 28.40
C ARG A 242 11.67 4.11 28.16
N ALA A 243 12.11 3.73 26.95
CA ALA A 243 12.31 2.34 26.55
C ALA A 243 13.26 1.57 27.49
N ARG A 244 14.31 2.20 28.01
CA ARG A 244 15.23 1.56 28.98
C ARG A 244 14.57 1.19 30.31
N GLY A 245 13.52 1.90 30.71
CA GLY A 245 12.71 1.53 31.88
C GLY A 245 11.85 0.29 31.66
N LEU A 246 11.60 -0.08 30.39
CA LEU A 246 10.85 -1.27 29.98
C LEU A 246 11.81 -2.44 29.65
N ASN A 247 12.96 -2.13 29.03
CA ASN A 247 14.02 -3.08 28.73
C ASN A 247 15.39 -2.47 29.12
N PRO A 248 15.92 -2.79 30.32
CA PRO A 248 17.19 -2.25 30.81
C PRO A 248 18.42 -2.61 29.96
N ALA A 249 18.33 -3.61 29.08
CA ALA A 249 19.40 -3.99 28.17
C ALA A 249 19.58 -3.01 26.99
N LEU A 250 18.63 -2.09 26.77
CA LEU A 250 18.75 -1.09 25.72
C LEU A 250 19.78 0.01 26.10
N PRO A 251 20.68 0.39 25.17
CA PRO A 251 21.54 1.54 25.35
C PRO A 251 20.75 2.82 25.62
N GLU A 252 21.28 3.69 26.47
CA GLU A 252 20.63 4.95 26.85
C GLU A 252 20.36 5.85 25.63
N ALA A 253 21.37 6.00 24.76
CA ALA A 253 21.24 6.77 23.53
C ALA A 253 20.13 6.24 22.59
N PHE A 254 19.91 4.92 22.54
CA PHE A 254 18.82 4.33 21.76
C PHE A 254 17.47 4.57 22.42
N SER A 255 17.40 4.50 23.76
CA SER A 255 16.20 4.86 24.51
C SER A 255 15.82 6.34 24.32
N ASP A 256 16.80 7.25 24.24
CA ASP A 256 16.57 8.67 23.96
C ASP A 256 16.02 8.89 22.54
N LEU A 257 16.57 8.17 21.55
CA LEU A 257 16.07 8.18 20.18
C LEU A 257 14.60 7.75 20.13
N LEU A 258 14.26 6.61 20.75
CA LEU A 258 12.88 6.12 20.79
C LEU A 258 11.95 7.10 21.51
N PHE A 259 12.40 7.70 22.62
CA PHE A 259 11.64 8.71 23.36
C PHE A 259 11.35 9.95 22.49
N LYS A 260 12.33 10.43 21.72
CA LYS A 260 12.16 11.56 20.79
C LYS A 260 11.15 11.23 19.68
N MET A 261 11.14 10.00 19.15
CA MET A 261 10.19 9.60 18.10
C MET A 261 8.72 9.70 18.55
N VAL A 262 8.45 9.44 19.84
CA VAL A 262 7.09 9.43 20.40
C VAL A 262 6.74 10.71 21.18
N ALA A 263 7.49 11.79 20.99
CA ALA A 263 7.18 13.08 21.59
C ALA A 263 5.77 13.55 21.19
N ARG A 264 5.05 14.18 22.12
CA ARG A 264 3.68 14.64 21.88
C ARG A 264 3.63 15.70 20.78
N ASP A 265 4.46 16.73 20.90
CA ASP A 265 4.59 17.76 19.87
C ASP A 265 5.36 17.21 18.67
N ALA A 266 4.76 17.25 17.49
CA ALA A 266 5.39 16.80 16.25
C ALA A 266 6.70 17.53 15.94
N ARG A 267 6.88 18.76 16.43
CA ARG A 267 8.09 19.59 16.24
C ARG A 267 9.27 19.14 17.10
N GLU A 268 9.02 18.38 18.16
CA GLU A 268 10.06 17.81 19.02
C GLU A 268 10.60 16.47 18.47
N ARG A 269 9.93 15.91 17.46
CA ARG A 269 10.34 14.67 16.78
C ARG A 269 11.40 14.96 15.72
N PHE A 270 11.84 13.91 15.03
CA PHE A 270 12.63 14.06 13.80
C PHE A 270 11.75 14.64 12.69
N ALA A 271 12.28 15.59 11.92
CA ALA A 271 11.57 16.27 10.85
C ALA A 271 11.43 15.39 9.58
N SER A 272 12.29 14.38 9.42
CA SER A 272 12.33 13.54 8.23
C SER A 272 12.94 12.15 8.48
N ILE A 273 12.68 11.21 7.57
CA ILE A 273 13.29 9.87 7.61
C ILE A 273 14.82 9.91 7.48
N PRO A 274 15.44 10.76 6.61
CA PRO A 274 16.89 10.95 6.60
C PRO A 274 17.47 11.39 7.95
N GLU A 275 16.82 12.31 8.66
CA GLU A 275 17.28 12.76 9.98
C GLU A 275 17.20 11.62 11.01
N LEU A 276 16.10 10.85 10.99
CA LEU A 276 15.94 9.67 11.84
C LEU A 276 17.02 8.63 11.56
N LEU A 277 17.30 8.32 10.29
CA LEU A 277 18.35 7.34 9.94
C LEU A 277 19.73 7.82 10.37
N ALA A 278 20.05 9.11 10.22
CA ALA A 278 21.31 9.67 10.68
C ALA A 278 21.48 9.51 12.19
N ALA A 279 20.40 9.72 12.96
CA ALA A 279 20.41 9.49 14.41
C ALA A 279 20.59 8.00 14.76
N ILE A 280 19.94 7.09 14.03
CA ILE A 280 20.11 5.64 14.21
C ILE A 280 21.57 5.24 13.95
N ASN A 281 22.15 5.70 12.84
CA ASN A 281 23.56 5.45 12.50
C ASN A 281 24.51 5.95 13.60
N ALA A 282 24.29 7.16 14.10
CA ALA A 282 25.12 7.73 15.17
C ALA A 282 25.02 6.95 16.49
N VAL A 283 23.83 6.46 16.84
CA VAL A 283 23.61 5.69 18.07
C VAL A 283 24.21 4.27 17.99
N LEU A 284 24.18 3.67 16.80
CA LEU A 284 24.63 2.29 16.59
C LEU A 284 26.09 2.18 16.13
N ASP A 285 26.74 3.31 15.84
CA ASP A 285 28.05 3.37 15.15
C ASP A 285 28.03 2.61 13.81
N GLU A 286 26.96 2.81 13.05
CA GLU A 286 26.67 2.13 11.78
C GLU A 286 26.57 3.13 10.62
N ASN A 287 26.61 2.63 9.38
CA ASN A 287 26.48 3.47 8.17
C ASN A 287 25.39 2.94 7.21
N PHE A 288 24.18 2.79 7.73
CA PHE A 288 23.03 2.45 6.89
C PHE A 288 22.71 3.57 5.90
N SER A 289 22.22 3.18 4.72
CA SER A 289 21.90 4.11 3.63
C SER A 289 20.45 3.96 3.18
N LEU A 290 19.79 5.09 2.92
CA LEU A 290 18.49 5.13 2.24
C LEU A 290 18.60 4.80 0.74
N ARG A 291 19.80 4.87 0.16
CA ARG A 291 20.05 4.37 -1.20
C ARG A 291 20.38 2.88 -1.10
N GLY A 292 19.54 2.03 -1.66
CA GLY A 292 19.85 0.60 -1.77
C GLY A 292 21.10 0.34 -2.62
N ALA A 293 21.84 -0.72 -2.35
CA ALA A 293 23.08 -1.06 -3.07
C ALA A 293 22.88 -1.33 -4.59
N ALA A 294 21.65 -1.61 -5.03
CA ALA A 294 21.30 -1.92 -6.43
C ALA A 294 20.88 -0.68 -7.26
N ALA A 295 21.43 0.50 -6.94
CA ALA A 295 20.92 1.80 -7.38
C ALA A 295 20.87 2.13 -8.89
N PRO A 296 21.57 1.49 -9.85
CA PRO A 296 21.50 1.96 -11.24
C PRO A 296 20.15 1.67 -11.93
N ALA A 297 19.55 0.49 -11.72
CA ALA A 297 18.33 0.09 -12.42
C ALA A 297 17.05 0.54 -11.70
N ALA A 298 17.03 0.50 -10.36
CA ALA A 298 15.87 0.93 -9.56
C ALA A 298 15.60 2.44 -9.68
N VAL A 299 16.65 3.28 -9.78
CA VAL A 299 16.51 4.73 -9.96
C VAL A 299 15.79 5.09 -11.27
N LEU A 300 15.88 4.23 -12.30
CA LEU A 300 15.10 4.40 -13.52
C LEU A 300 13.61 4.11 -13.27
N GLU A 301 13.25 3.11 -12.46
CA GLU A 301 11.85 2.84 -12.08
C GLU A 301 11.23 3.94 -11.21
N GLU A 302 12.04 4.63 -10.41
CA GLU A 302 11.60 5.69 -9.50
C GLU A 302 11.27 7.02 -10.18
N SER A 303 11.67 7.22 -11.44
CA SER A 303 11.55 8.49 -12.17
C SER A 303 10.35 8.51 -13.12
N ASP A 304 9.15 8.76 -12.58
CA ASP A 304 7.95 9.09 -13.40
C ASP A 304 8.06 10.46 -14.11
N HIS A 305 9.15 11.19 -13.87
CA HIS A 305 9.38 12.56 -14.35
C HIS A 305 9.61 12.70 -15.86
N PHE A 306 9.55 11.61 -16.64
CA PHE A 306 9.87 11.60 -18.08
C PHE A 306 8.67 11.32 -19.01
N PHE A 307 7.42 11.49 -18.56
CA PHE A 307 6.27 11.34 -19.44
C PHE A 307 5.91 12.62 -20.20
N ARG A 308 5.74 12.48 -21.51
CA ARG A 308 5.03 13.46 -22.34
C ARG A 308 3.54 13.45 -21.98
N ARG A 309 3.18 14.14 -20.88
CA ARG A 309 1.80 14.25 -20.40
C ARG A 309 0.79 14.60 -21.52
N PRO A 310 1.09 15.50 -22.47
CA PRO A 310 0.19 15.79 -23.58
C PRO A 310 -0.10 14.59 -24.50
N LEU A 311 0.87 13.70 -24.71
CA LEU A 311 0.68 12.48 -25.51
C LEU A 311 -0.24 11.50 -24.78
N LEU A 312 0.02 11.30 -23.49
CA LEU A 312 -0.76 10.40 -22.64
C LEU A 312 -2.22 10.86 -22.56
N ASP A 313 -2.45 12.15 -22.31
CA ASP A 313 -3.80 12.70 -22.19
C ASP A 313 -4.56 12.60 -23.53
N ARG A 314 -3.87 12.84 -24.66
CA ARG A 314 -4.45 12.66 -26.01
C ARG A 314 -4.86 11.22 -26.27
N LEU A 315 -3.97 10.25 -26.02
CA LEU A 315 -4.26 8.82 -26.22
C LEU A 315 -5.40 8.36 -25.32
N ALA A 316 -5.46 8.84 -24.07
CA ALA A 316 -6.54 8.53 -23.16
C ALA A 316 -7.89 9.07 -23.69
N ALA A 317 -7.94 10.33 -24.14
CA ALA A 317 -9.15 10.91 -24.71
C ALA A 317 -9.64 10.16 -25.97
N GLU A 318 -8.73 9.81 -26.88
CA GLU A 318 -9.08 9.05 -28.09
C GLU A 318 -9.64 7.65 -27.76
N LEU A 319 -9.04 6.95 -26.80
CA LEU A 319 -9.51 5.62 -26.38
C LEU A 319 -10.80 5.68 -25.56
N GLN A 320 -11.08 6.77 -24.86
CA GLN A 320 -12.34 6.96 -24.14
C GLN A 320 -13.52 7.24 -25.07
N ALA A 321 -13.29 7.94 -26.19
CA ALA A 321 -14.33 8.32 -27.14
C ALA A 321 -14.73 7.19 -28.11
N SER A 322 -13.95 6.12 -28.22
CA SER A 322 -14.12 5.07 -29.24
C SER A 322 -14.74 3.79 -28.67
N GLU A 323 -15.54 3.08 -29.48
CA GLU A 323 -16.22 1.85 -29.04
C GLU A 323 -15.32 0.59 -29.00
N ALA A 324 -14.26 0.48 -29.80
CA ALA A 324 -13.22 -0.54 -29.61
C ALA A 324 -11.96 -0.17 -30.42
N ARG A 325 -10.79 -0.14 -29.77
CA ARG A 325 -9.50 0.04 -30.45
C ARG A 325 -8.46 -0.89 -29.85
N ARG A 326 -7.67 -1.53 -30.72
CA ARG A 326 -6.43 -2.20 -30.33
C ARG A 326 -5.28 -1.20 -30.54
N LEU A 327 -4.55 -0.90 -29.48
CA LEU A 327 -3.36 -0.05 -29.51
C LEU A 327 -2.14 -0.92 -29.18
N ALA A 328 -1.27 -1.09 -30.16
CA ALA A 328 0.07 -1.62 -29.91
C ALA A 328 1.09 -0.50 -30.01
N ILE A 329 2.02 -0.47 -29.05
CA ILE A 329 3.16 0.45 -29.06
C ILE A 329 4.41 -0.37 -29.33
N VAL A 330 5.10 -0.05 -30.42
CA VAL A 330 6.31 -0.74 -30.87
C VAL A 330 7.50 0.21 -30.81
N GLY A 331 8.67 -0.31 -30.46
CA GLY A 331 9.91 0.46 -30.45
C GLY A 331 11.06 -0.28 -29.76
N GLY A 332 12.25 0.32 -29.77
CA GLY A 332 13.44 -0.24 -29.12
C GLY A 332 13.27 -0.54 -27.62
N PRO A 333 14.07 -1.46 -27.05
CA PRO A 333 14.10 -1.74 -25.62
C PRO A 333 14.49 -0.47 -24.83
N GLY A 334 13.99 -0.35 -23.59
CA GLY A 334 14.32 0.77 -22.71
C GLY A 334 13.62 2.11 -23.02
N MET A 335 12.89 2.25 -24.13
CA MET A 335 12.22 3.52 -24.49
C MET A 335 10.95 3.84 -23.68
N GLY A 336 10.64 3.09 -22.62
CA GLY A 336 9.51 3.36 -21.72
C GLY A 336 8.13 2.90 -22.20
N LYS A 337 8.05 2.02 -23.20
CA LYS A 337 6.78 1.50 -23.77
C LYS A 337 5.86 0.87 -22.72
N SER A 338 6.38 -0.08 -21.94
CA SER A 338 5.62 -0.76 -20.87
C SER A 338 5.10 0.22 -19.84
N ARG A 339 5.89 1.27 -19.54
CA ARG A 339 5.50 2.32 -18.61
C ARG A 339 4.38 3.19 -19.18
N LEU A 340 4.46 3.57 -20.47
CA LEU A 340 3.43 4.36 -21.16
C LEU A 340 2.09 3.62 -21.20
N LEU A 341 2.11 2.35 -21.62
CA LEU A 341 0.90 1.53 -21.71
C LEU A 341 0.28 1.29 -20.34
N ARG A 342 1.09 1.05 -19.31
CA ARG A 342 0.61 0.91 -17.93
C ARG A 342 -0.05 2.19 -17.45
N ARG A 343 0.54 3.36 -17.72
CA ARG A 343 -0.06 4.63 -17.32
C ARG A 343 -1.36 4.93 -18.07
N LEU A 344 -1.40 4.62 -19.36
CA LEU A 344 -2.62 4.73 -20.17
C LEU A 344 -3.73 3.80 -19.65
N LYS A 345 -3.37 2.57 -19.29
CA LYS A 345 -4.27 1.60 -18.64
C LYS A 345 -4.87 2.18 -17.36
N GLU A 346 -4.04 2.73 -16.47
CA GLU A 346 -4.49 3.33 -15.20
C GLU A 346 -5.47 4.50 -15.43
N LEU A 347 -5.19 5.39 -16.38
CA LEU A 347 -6.09 6.50 -16.74
C LEU A 347 -7.43 6.01 -17.28
N LEU A 348 -7.42 4.97 -18.12
CA LEU A 348 -8.65 4.37 -18.65
C LEU A 348 -9.46 3.71 -17.52
N GLN A 349 -8.80 3.01 -16.59
CA GLN A 349 -9.44 2.43 -15.40
C GLN A 349 -10.11 3.47 -14.51
N LEU A 350 -9.43 4.59 -14.26
CA LEU A 350 -10.00 5.71 -13.51
C LEU A 350 -11.20 6.36 -14.22
N ALA A 351 -11.23 6.32 -15.55
CA ALA A 351 -12.37 6.76 -16.36
C ALA A 351 -13.48 5.69 -16.50
N GLY A 352 -13.41 4.59 -15.74
CA GLY A 352 -14.41 3.51 -15.75
C GLY A 352 -14.30 2.55 -16.93
N ARG A 353 -13.24 2.63 -17.73
CA ARG A 353 -12.95 1.68 -18.81
C ARG A 353 -12.09 0.53 -18.29
N HIS A 354 -12.24 -0.66 -18.86
CA HIS A 354 -11.52 -1.86 -18.42
C HIS A 354 -10.60 -2.39 -19.53
N PRO A 355 -9.48 -1.72 -19.83
CA PRO A 355 -8.58 -2.15 -20.89
C PRO A 355 -7.93 -3.50 -20.58
N LEU A 356 -7.72 -4.32 -21.61
CA LEU A 356 -6.86 -5.49 -21.54
C LEU A 356 -5.43 -5.07 -21.81
N TYR A 357 -4.50 -5.37 -20.90
CA TYR A 357 -3.09 -5.04 -21.04
C TYR A 357 -2.26 -6.32 -21.14
N PHE A 358 -1.41 -6.40 -22.15
CA PHE A 358 -0.49 -7.51 -22.41
C PHE A 358 0.96 -7.00 -22.44
N SER A 359 1.85 -7.70 -21.75
CA SER A 359 3.29 -7.37 -21.66
C SER A 359 4.05 -7.59 -22.95
N ASP A 360 3.49 -8.38 -23.86
CA ASP A 360 4.07 -8.78 -25.12
C ASP A 360 2.98 -9.36 -26.04
N ALA A 361 3.35 -9.58 -27.30
CA ALA A 361 2.45 -10.14 -28.31
C ALA A 361 2.11 -11.63 -28.05
N GLU A 362 2.98 -12.37 -27.37
CA GLU A 362 2.77 -13.79 -27.09
C GLU A 362 1.68 -14.00 -26.05
N ALA A 363 1.65 -13.16 -25.01
CA ALA A 363 0.60 -13.09 -24.01
C ALA A 363 -0.75 -12.73 -24.63
N LEU A 364 -0.78 -11.80 -25.60
CA LEU A 364 -2.00 -11.49 -26.35
C LEU A 364 -2.49 -12.70 -27.14
N ASN A 365 -1.59 -13.36 -27.90
CA ASN A 365 -1.95 -14.51 -28.73
C ASN A 365 -2.45 -15.68 -27.89
N SER A 366 -1.83 -15.93 -26.73
CA SER A 366 -2.27 -16.94 -25.77
C SER A 366 -3.66 -16.65 -25.22
N ALA A 367 -3.95 -15.38 -24.90
CA ALA A 367 -5.27 -14.96 -24.43
C ALA A 367 -6.35 -15.01 -25.53
N ALA A 368 -5.98 -14.70 -26.78
CA ALA A 368 -6.87 -14.84 -27.93
C ALA A 368 -7.22 -16.32 -28.19
N ALA A 369 -6.25 -17.22 -28.06
CA ALA A 369 -6.46 -18.67 -28.14
C ALA A 369 -7.36 -19.19 -27.00
N ALA A 370 -7.33 -18.56 -25.82
CA ALA A 370 -8.22 -18.85 -24.69
C ALA A 370 -9.63 -18.25 -24.84
N ALA A 371 -9.96 -17.67 -26.01
CA ALA A 371 -11.26 -17.11 -26.35
C ALA A 371 -11.79 -16.07 -25.34
N VAL A 372 -10.92 -15.24 -24.78
CA VAL A 372 -11.34 -14.12 -23.90
C VAL A 372 -12.22 -13.17 -24.72
N PRO A 373 -13.55 -13.08 -24.45
CA PRO A 373 -14.44 -12.28 -25.27
C PRO A 373 -14.13 -10.80 -25.08
N LEU A 374 -13.87 -10.09 -26.18
CA LEU A 374 -13.78 -8.64 -26.19
C LEU A 374 -15.20 -8.07 -26.14
N SER A 375 -15.57 -7.44 -25.03
CA SER A 375 -16.84 -6.71 -24.97
C SER A 375 -16.71 -5.36 -25.69
N ALA A 376 -17.81 -4.87 -26.25
CA ALA A 376 -17.87 -3.49 -26.76
C ALA A 376 -17.38 -2.51 -25.68
N GLY A 377 -16.50 -1.59 -26.06
CA GLY A 377 -15.89 -0.59 -25.18
C GLY A 377 -14.55 -0.98 -24.58
N GLN A 378 -13.99 -2.17 -24.87
CA GLN A 378 -12.68 -2.60 -24.35
C GLN A 378 -11.54 -2.16 -25.28
N ALA A 379 -10.56 -1.46 -24.71
CA ALA A 379 -9.29 -1.19 -25.37
C ALA A 379 -8.30 -2.34 -25.11
N VAL A 380 -7.59 -2.77 -26.16
CA VAL A 380 -6.51 -3.77 -26.04
C VAL A 380 -5.17 -3.04 -26.15
N LEU A 381 -4.35 -3.13 -25.12
CA LEU A 381 -3.05 -2.48 -24.98
C LEU A 381 -1.95 -3.54 -25.02
N VAL A 382 -1.01 -3.41 -25.95
CA VAL A 382 0.04 -4.41 -26.17
C VAL A 382 1.40 -3.73 -26.25
N ASP A 383 2.34 -4.16 -25.41
CA ASP A 383 3.74 -3.76 -25.53
C ASP A 383 4.42 -4.63 -26.60
N GLY A 384 4.80 -4.04 -27.73
CA GLY A 384 5.34 -4.77 -28.87
C GLY A 384 6.87 -4.66 -28.98
N ALA A 385 7.54 -5.80 -29.18
CA ALA A 385 8.92 -5.85 -29.62
C ALA A 385 8.99 -6.40 -31.06
N GLY A 386 9.31 -5.55 -32.04
CA GLY A 386 9.63 -5.99 -33.41
C GLY A 386 8.47 -6.60 -34.22
N ALA A 387 8.68 -6.75 -35.54
CA ALA A 387 7.66 -7.08 -36.54
C ALA A 387 6.93 -8.41 -36.26
N GLY A 388 5.60 -8.38 -36.20
CA GLY A 388 4.77 -9.57 -35.98
C GLY A 388 3.36 -9.32 -35.42
N LEU A 389 3.02 -8.08 -35.04
CA LEU A 389 1.69 -7.73 -34.56
C LEU A 389 0.66 -7.69 -35.72
N SER A 390 -0.04 -8.80 -35.95
CA SER A 390 -1.25 -8.82 -36.78
C SER A 390 -2.46 -8.39 -35.92
N LEU A 391 -2.74 -7.09 -35.87
CA LEU A 391 -3.95 -6.55 -35.26
C LEU A 391 -5.09 -6.51 -36.31
N SER A 392 -5.63 -7.68 -36.68
CA SER A 392 -6.85 -7.78 -37.49
C SER A 392 -8.10 -7.73 -36.63
#